data_AF-A0A943R7R1-F1
#
_entry.id   AF-A0A943R7R1-F1
#
_cell.length_a   1.000
_cell.length_b   1.000
_cell.length_c   1.000
_cell.angle_alpha   90.00
_cell.angle_beta   90.00
_cell.angle_gamma   90.00
#
_symmetry.space_group_name_H-M   'P 1'
#
loop_
_entity.id
_entity.type
_entity.pdbx_description
1 polymer ?
#
loop_
_entity_poly.entity_id
_entity_poly.type
_entity_poly.pdbx_seq_one_letter_code
_entity_poly.pdbx_strand_id
1 'polypeptide(L)' 'MDYLAWGEEYLLEADRLRARVRLLRCQAASFAEGSEADKLEERAQLLYSMYLDCLHVGNHLMRCGRLR' A
#
# COMPACT_ATOMS: atom_id res chain seq x y z
N MET A 1 -11.95 -0.46 -22.12
CA MET A 1 -11.29 -0.54 -20.81
C MET A 1 -9.89 -0.05 -20.98
N ASP A 2 -9.50 1.03 -20.32
CA ASP A 2 -8.12 1.53 -20.34
C ASP A 2 -7.33 0.84 -19.22
N TYR A 3 -6.81 -0.35 -19.53
CA TYR A 3 -6.08 -1.15 -18.56
C TYR A 3 -4.77 -0.49 -18.11
N LEU A 4 -4.15 0.31 -18.98
CA LEU A 4 -2.90 0.99 -18.66
C LEU A 4 -3.16 2.14 -17.69
N ALA A 5 -4.14 3.01 -17.98
CA ALA A 5 -4.50 4.10 -17.08
C ALA A 5 -4.92 3.58 -15.69
N TRP A 6 -5.77 2.54 -15.63
CA TRP A 6 -6.15 1.94 -14.35
C TRP A 6 -4.98 1.27 -13.63
N GLY A 7 -4.09 0.61 -14.37
CA GLY A 7 -2.89 0.01 -13.81
C GLY A 7 -2.00 1.07 -13.14
N GLU A 8 -1.81 2.21 -13.78
CA GLU A 8 -1.05 3.34 -13.24
C GLU A 8 -1.70 3.92 -11.99
N GLU A 9 -3.04 4.09 -11.97
CA GLU A 9 -3.77 4.56 -10.79
C GLU A 9 -3.60 3.65 -9.58
N TYR A 10 -3.72 2.33 -9.76
CA TYR A 10 -3.51 1.35 -8.68
C TYR A 10 -2.07 1.35 -8.18
N LEU A 11 -1.08 1.47 -9.07
CA LEU A 11 0.33 1.52 -8.68
C LEU A 11 0.67 2.82 -7.93
N LEU A 12 0.09 3.94 -8.35
CA LEU A 12 0.25 5.22 -7.65
C LEU A 12 -0.33 5.15 -6.23
N GLU A 13 -1.50 4.53 -6.06
CA GLU A 13 -2.09 4.34 -4.74
C GLU A 13 -1.28 3.36 -3.88
N ALA A 14 -0.74 2.29 -4.47
CA ALA A 14 0.17 1.37 -3.79
C ALA A 14 1.40 2.11 -3.23
N ASP A 15 2.00 3.03 -3.98
CA ASP A 15 3.14 3.82 -3.52
C ASP A 15 2.78 4.75 -2.35
N ARG A 16 1.60 5.40 -2.39
CA ARG A 16 1.10 6.22 -1.29
C ARG A 16 0.87 5.40 -0.02
N LEU A 17 0.23 4.23 -0.15
CA LEU A 17 0.00 3.31 0.96
C LEU A 17 1.33 2.84 1.56
N ARG A 18 2.30 2.45 0.73
CA ARG A 18 3.64 2.03 1.17
C ARG A 18 4.35 3.14 1.94
N ALA A 19 4.29 4.38 1.45
CA ALA A 19 4.86 5.54 2.15
C ALA A 19 4.19 5.75 3.52
N ARG A 20 2.85 5.63 3.58
CA ARG A 20 2.11 5.78 4.84
C ARG A 20 2.42 4.68 5.84
N VAL A 21 2.51 3.42 5.41
CA VAL A 21 2.90 2.28 6.25
C VAL A 21 4.27 2.51 6.87
N ARG A 22 5.25 2.96 6.07
CA ARG A 22 6.60 3.28 6.57
C ARG A 22 6.56 4.34 7.67
N LEU A 23 5.81 5.43 7.46
CA LEU A 23 5.66 6.48 8.45
C LEU A 23 5.04 5.96 9.75
N LEU A 24 3.97 5.15 9.66
CA LEU A 24 3.32 4.58 10.83
C LEU A 24 4.24 3.65 11.61
N ARG A 25 5.02 2.80 10.94
CA ARG A 25 5.99 1.92 11.60
C ARG A 25 7.13 2.70 12.26
N CYS A 26 7.62 3.76 11.62
CA CYS A 26 8.59 4.66 12.24
C CYS A 26 8.00 5.36 13.47
N GLN A 27 6.73 5.77 13.42
CA GLN A 27 6.04 6.36 14.57
C GLN A 27 5.85 5.33 15.69
N ALA A 28 5.42 4.11 15.38
CA ALA A 28 5.27 3.03 16.36
C ALA A 28 6.60 2.75 17.08
N ALA A 29 7.71 2.68 16.33
CA ALA A 29 9.05 2.47 16.87
C ALA A 29 9.56 3.61 17.77
N SER A 30 8.95 4.81 17.71
CA SER A 30 9.29 5.92 18.60
C SER A 30 8.64 5.82 19.98
N PHE A 31 7.65 4.93 20.15
CA PHE A 31 7.07 4.62 21.45
C PHE A 31 7.84 3.46 22.09
N ALA A 32 8.28 3.64 23.34
CA ALA A 32 9.08 2.65 24.05
C ALA A 32 8.30 1.36 24.37
N GLU A 33 7.01 1.48 24.66
CA GLU A 33 6.04 0.38 24.86
C GLU A 33 4.63 0.99 25.05
N GLY A 34 3.58 0.22 24.75
CA GLY A 34 2.21 0.53 25.16
C GLY A 34 1.19 0.63 24.02
N SER A 35 -0.07 0.81 24.41
CA SER A 35 -1.26 0.72 23.55
C SER A 35 -1.20 1.57 22.27
N GLU A 36 -0.45 2.68 22.25
CA GLU A 36 -0.35 3.52 21.06
C GLU A 36 0.63 3.00 20.01
N ALA A 37 1.67 2.26 20.42
CA ALA A 37 2.53 1.55 19.48
C ALA A 37 1.72 0.46 18.76
N ASP A 38 0.92 -0.29 19.52
CA ASP A 38 0.09 -1.38 19.01
C ASP A 38 -0.96 -0.86 18.01
N LYS A 39 -1.69 0.21 18.34
CA LYS A 39 -2.68 0.82 17.42
C LYS A 39 -2.04 1.32 16.12
N LEU A 40 -0.82 1.85 16.19
CA LEU A 40 -0.09 2.29 15.00
C LEU A 40 0.33 1.11 14.12
N GLU A 41 0.79 0.01 14.72
CA GLU A 41 1.15 -1.20 13.97
C GLU A 41 -0.08 -1.89 13.39
N GLU A 42 -1.19 -1.98 14.12
CA GLU A 42 -2.46 -2.49 13.60
C GLU A 42 -2.91 -1.71 12.36
N ARG A 43 -2.86 -0.38 12.43
CA ARG A 43 -3.16 0.49 11.29
C ARG A 43 -2.17 0.31 10.15
N ALA A 44 -0.88 0.17 10.44
CA ALA A 44 0.14 -0.08 9.44
C ALA A 44 -0.11 -1.43 8.73
N GLN A 45 -0.51 -2.46 9.46
CA GLN A 45 -0.80 -3.77 8.92
C GLN A 45 -2.03 -3.76 7.99
N LEU A 46 -3.10 -3.06 8.38
CA LEU A 46 -4.27 -2.87 7.51
C LEU A 46 -3.89 -2.20 6.18
N LEU A 47 -3.17 -1.07 6.26
CA LEU A 47 -2.74 -0.35 5.06
C LEU A 47 -1.73 -1.15 4.23
N TYR A 48 -0.93 -2.00 4.86
CA TYR A 48 0.00 -2.89 4.16
C TYR A 48 -0.74 -3.97 3.36
N SER A 49 -1.85 -4.52 3.88
CA SER A 49 -2.71 -5.42 3.10
C SER A 49 -3.25 -4.72 1.85
N MET A 50 -3.79 -3.51 2.01
CA MET A 50 -4.32 -2.73 0.89
C MET A 50 -3.23 -2.40 -0.15
N TYR A 51 -2.00 -2.11 0.30
CA TYR A 51 -0.85 -1.91 -0.56
C TYR A 51 -0.59 -3.14 -1.44
N LEU A 52 -0.61 -4.35 -0.85
CA LEU A 52 -0.39 -5.59 -1.59
C LEU A 52 -1.48 -5.82 -2.64
N ASP A 53 -2.74 -5.55 -2.29
CA ASP A 53 -3.86 -5.67 -3.23
C ASP A 53 -3.72 -4.69 -4.40
N CYS A 54 -3.43 -3.41 -4.12
CA CYS A 54 -3.24 -2.39 -5.16
C CYS A 54 -2.04 -2.71 -6.05
N LEU A 55 -0.93 -3.16 -5.45
CA LEU A 55 0.27 -3.55 -6.19
C LEU A 55 -0.02 -4.75 -7.11
N HIS A 56 -0.73 -5.75 -6.60
CA HIS A 56 -1.08 -6.93 -7.38
C HIS A 56 -1.98 -6.58 -8.56
N VAL A 57 -3.07 -5.86 -8.30
CA VAL A 57 -4.05 -5.45 -9.33
C VAL A 57 -3.40 -4.53 -10.35
N GLY A 58 -2.64 -3.51 -9.92
CA GLY A 58 -1.95 -2.60 -10.82
C GLY A 58 -0.99 -3.33 -11.76
N ASN A 59 -0.16 -4.24 -11.23
CA ASN A 59 0.73 -5.05 -12.06
C ASN A 59 -0.02 -5.98 -13.02
N HIS A 60 -1.14 -6.56 -12.59
CA HIS A 60 -1.98 -7.39 -13.44
C HIS A 60 -2.56 -6.58 -14.61
N LEU A 61 -3.11 -5.40 -14.35
CA LEU A 61 -3.66 -4.51 -15.37
C LEU A 61 -2.61 -4.05 -16.37
N MET A 62 -1.41 -3.68 -15.90
CA MET A 62 -0.29 -3.32 -16.78
C MET A 62 0.13 -4.46 -17.71
N ARG A 63 0.12 -5.71 -17.22
CA ARG A 63 0.39 -6.89 -18.07
C ARG A 63 -0.70 -7.10 -19.11
N CYS A 64 -1.97 -7.01 -18.70
CA CYS A 64 -3.11 -7.16 -19.61
C CYS A 64 -3.14 -6.07 -20.69
N GLY A 65 -2.83 -4.81 -20.33
CA GLY A 65 -2.76 -3.69 -21.26
C GLY A 65 -1.62 -3.79 -22.28
N ARG A 66 -0.52 -4.48 -21.94
CA ARG A 66 0.63 -4.70 -22.85
C ARG A 66 0.45 -5.87 -23.82
N LEU A 67 -0.49 -6.78 -23.54
CA LEU A 67 -0.79 -7.94 -24.39
C LEU A 67 -1.88 -7.64 -25.43
N ARG A 68 -2.42 -6.42 -25.45
CA ARG A 68 -3.45 -5.93 -26.37
C ARG A 68 -2.88 -4.85 -27.27
#